data_AF-A0A497XSA3-F1
#
_entry.id   AF-A0A497XSA3-F1
#
_cell.length_a   1.000
_cell.length_b   1.000
_cell.length_c   1.000
_cell.angle_alpha   90.00
_cell.angle_beta   90.00
_cell.angle_gamma   90.00
#
_symmetry.space_group_name_H-M   'P 1'
#
loop_
_entity.id
_entity.type
_entity.pdbx_description
1 polymer ?
#
loop_
_entity_poly.entity_id
_entity_poly.type
_entity_poly.pdbx_seq_one_letter_code
_entity_poly.pdbx_strand_id
1 'polypeptide(L)'
;MIGRGKKYRSILYKILDIVFIGSLLAAVLVFFVFFFALVNNDVPEEVAWKYALGSTLFLVLCWFVGPILIIQLLIEWTILRPIKEMTKRLEKMSEGDLDTPLEIQGRYLEINRLAESFERMRLSLKALIRRLKKHES
;
A
#
# COMPACT_ATOMS: atom_id res chain seq x y z
N MET A 1 -25.93 -14.34 16.71
CA MET A 1 -25.89 -14.48 15.23
C MET A 1 -24.86 -13.52 14.70
N ILE A 2 -23.68 -14.03 14.32
CA ILE A 2 -22.56 -13.21 13.80
C ILE A 2 -22.86 -12.89 12.34
N GLY A 3 -23.00 -11.61 12.04
CA GLY A 3 -23.27 -11.11 10.70
C GLY A 3 -22.18 -11.56 9.73
N ARG A 4 -22.60 -12.16 8.62
CA ARG A 4 -21.74 -12.44 7.47
C ARG A 4 -21.13 -11.13 7.00
N GLY A 5 -19.90 -10.85 7.41
CA GLY A 5 -19.09 -9.78 6.86
C GLY A 5 -19.01 -9.99 5.34
N LYS A 6 -19.60 -9.08 4.57
CA LYS A 6 -19.38 -9.04 3.12
C LYS A 6 -17.87 -9.14 2.91
N LYS A 7 -17.43 -10.15 2.17
CA LYS A 7 -16.03 -10.30 1.75
C LYS A 7 -15.77 -9.18 0.76
N TYR A 8 -15.51 -7.97 1.26
CA TYR A 8 -15.14 -6.84 0.43
C TYR A 8 -13.89 -7.27 -0.34
N ARG A 9 -14.02 -7.46 -1.66
CA ARG A 9 -12.85 -7.66 -2.52
C ARG A 9 -11.98 -6.42 -2.28
N SER A 10 -10.82 -6.63 -1.68
CA SER A 10 -9.90 -5.55 -1.31
C SER A 10 -9.72 -4.59 -2.49
N ILE A 11 -9.73 -3.29 -2.23
CA ILE A 11 -9.51 -2.24 -3.25
C ILE A 11 -8.24 -2.53 -4.06
N LEU A 12 -7.30 -3.23 -3.44
CA LEU A 12 -6.11 -3.79 -4.06
C LEU A 12 -6.38 -4.60 -5.34
N TYR A 13 -7.39 -5.49 -5.36
CA TYR A 13 -7.68 -6.31 -6.56
C TYR A 13 -8.21 -5.45 -7.71
N LYS A 14 -8.97 -4.38 -7.43
CA LYS A 14 -9.45 -3.47 -8.48
C LYS A 14 -8.30 -2.67 -9.10
N ILE A 15 -7.37 -2.21 -8.28
CA ILE A 15 -6.17 -1.50 -8.76
C ILE A 15 -5.29 -2.47 -9.56
N LEU A 16 -5.13 -3.70 -9.07
CA LEU A 16 -4.37 -4.74 -9.75
C LEU A 16 -4.98 -5.05 -11.13
N ASP A 17 -6.30 -5.21 -11.21
CA ASP A 17 -7.01 -5.51 -12.46
C ASP A 17 -6.79 -4.39 -13.51
N ILE A 18 -6.89 -3.12 -13.10
CA ILE A 18 -6.65 -1.97 -14.01
C ILE A 18 -5.20 -1.95 -14.51
N VAL A 19 -4.24 -2.14 -13.59
CA VAL A 19 -2.82 -2.12 -13.93
C VAL A 19 -2.44 -3.31 -14.81
N PHE A 20 -3.05 -4.47 -14.58
CA PHE A 20 -2.83 -5.67 -15.37
C PHE A 20 -3.32 -5.49 -16.81
N ILE A 21 -4.55 -4.98 -16.99
CA ILE A 21 -5.11 -4.72 -18.33
C ILE A 21 -4.27 -3.67 -19.09
N GLY A 22 -3.87 -2.58 -18.40
CA GLY A 22 -3.04 -1.54 -18.99
C GLY A 22 -1.66 -2.04 -19.41
N SER A 23 -1.02 -2.87 -18.57
CA SER A 23 0.28 -3.47 -18.88
C SER A 23 0.21 -4.44 -20.05
N LEU A 24 -0.88 -5.21 -20.18
CA LEU A 24 -1.08 -6.16 -21.26
C LEU A 24 -1.26 -5.44 -22.62
N LEU A 25 -2.03 -4.34 -22.64
CA LEU A 25 -2.16 -3.48 -23.82
C LEU A 25 -0.82 -2.81 -24.19
N ALA A 26 -0.10 -2.29 -23.20
CA ALA A 26 1.21 -1.68 -23.43
C ALA A 26 2.23 -2.69 -23.98
N ALA A 27 2.23 -3.93 -23.48
CA ALA A 27 3.12 -4.98 -23.95
C ALA A 27 2.90 -5.31 -25.44
N VAL A 28 1.63 -5.43 -25.87
CA VAL A 28 1.29 -5.68 -27.28
C VAL A 28 1.75 -4.53 -28.16
N LEU A 29 1.53 -3.28 -27.73
CA LEU A 29 1.94 -2.10 -28.49
C LEU A 29 3.47 -2.01 -28.60
N VAL A 30 4.19 -2.17 -27.48
CA VAL A 30 5.66 -2.15 -27.45
C VAL A 30 6.24 -3.25 -28.33
N PHE A 31 5.68 -4.46 -28.25
CA PHE A 31 6.08 -5.57 -29.11
C PHE A 31 5.93 -5.22 -30.58
N PHE A 32 4.77 -4.67 -30.97
CA PHE A 32 4.51 -4.30 -32.36
C PHE A 32 5.46 -3.21 -32.86
N VAL A 33 5.71 -2.18 -32.05
CA VAL A 33 6.66 -1.11 -32.38
C VAL A 33 8.08 -1.65 -32.52
N PHE A 34 8.54 -2.50 -31.60
CA PHE A 34 9.88 -3.10 -31.68
C PHE A 34 10.03 -4.04 -32.87
N PHE A 35 9.02 -4.87 -33.14
CA PHE A 35 9.01 -5.77 -34.28
C PHE A 35 9.08 -4.99 -35.59
N PHE A 36 8.22 -3.98 -35.76
CA PHE A 36 8.24 -3.13 -36.95
C PHE A 36 9.56 -2.37 -37.09
N ALA A 37 10.14 -1.87 -35.99
CA ALA A 37 11.44 -1.21 -36.00
C ALA A 37 12.57 -2.17 -36.44
N LEU A 38 12.59 -3.42 -35.96
CA LEU A 38 13.62 -4.40 -36.34
C LEU A 38 13.52 -4.79 -37.81
N VAL A 39 12.30 -5.05 -38.32
CA VAL A 39 12.08 -5.38 -39.74
C VAL A 39 12.51 -4.24 -40.66
N ASN A 40 12.23 -2.98 -40.29
CA ASN A 40 12.67 -1.81 -41.06
C ASN A 40 14.19 -1.55 -41.03
N ASN A 41 14.93 -2.19 -40.12
CA ASN A 41 16.40 -2.06 -40.01
C ASN A 41 17.12 -3.29 -40.59
N ASP A 42 16.54 -3.96 -41.59
CA ASP A 42 17.12 -5.12 -42.30
C ASP A 42 17.47 -6.32 -41.40
N VAL A 43 16.85 -6.44 -40.22
CA VAL A 43 17.02 -7.62 -39.37
C VAL A 43 16.21 -8.79 -39.94
N PRO A 44 16.82 -9.96 -40.18
CA PRO A 44 16.10 -11.12 -40.71
C PRO A 44 14.90 -11.49 -39.84
N GLU A 45 13.74 -11.73 -40.46
CA GLU A 45 12.47 -12.02 -39.76
C GLU A 45 12.60 -13.19 -38.77
N GLU A 46 13.41 -14.20 -39.11
CA GLU A 46 13.66 -15.39 -38.28
C GLU A 46 14.29 -15.07 -36.92
N VAL A 47 15.01 -13.94 -36.82
CA VAL A 47 15.71 -13.53 -35.59
C VAL A 47 15.01 -12.33 -34.94
N ALA A 48 14.33 -11.50 -35.73
CA ALA A 48 13.61 -10.31 -35.27
C ALA A 48 12.56 -10.62 -34.18
N TRP A 49 11.79 -11.71 -34.30
CA TRP A 49 10.77 -12.06 -33.32
C TRP A 49 11.36 -12.42 -31.94
N LYS A 50 12.53 -13.07 -31.91
CA LYS A 50 13.21 -13.44 -30.66
C LYS A 50 13.71 -12.21 -29.92
N TYR A 51 14.33 -11.27 -30.64
CA TYR A 51 14.79 -10.02 -30.06
C TYR A 51 13.62 -9.13 -29.60
N ALA A 52 12.56 -9.05 -30.40
CA ALA A 52 11.35 -8.29 -30.04
C ALA A 52 10.66 -8.86 -28.78
N LEU A 53 10.54 -10.18 -28.66
CA LEU A 53 9.98 -10.81 -27.46
C LEU A 53 10.87 -10.58 -26.23
N GLY A 54 12.19 -10.77 -26.37
CA GLY A 54 13.13 -10.59 -25.27
C GLY A 54 13.16 -9.16 -24.73
N SER A 55 13.23 -8.17 -25.63
CA SER A 55 13.22 -6.75 -25.25
C SER A 55 11.89 -6.34 -24.63
N THR A 56 10.76 -6.80 -25.19
CA THR A 56 9.43 -6.49 -24.65
C THR A 56 9.24 -7.06 -23.25
N LEU A 57 9.60 -8.33 -23.03
CA LEU A 57 9.50 -8.96 -21.70
C LEU A 57 10.37 -8.23 -20.68
N PHE A 58 11.61 -7.87 -21.06
CA PHE A 58 12.51 -7.12 -20.21
C PHE A 58 11.92 -5.75 -19.84
N LEU A 59 11.40 -5.01 -20.81
CA LEU A 59 10.78 -3.69 -20.59
C LEU A 59 9.53 -3.79 -19.71
N VAL A 60 8.65 -4.76 -19.97
CA VAL A 60 7.42 -4.93 -19.16
C VAL A 60 7.79 -5.28 -17.72
N LEU A 61 8.75 -6.18 -17.51
CA LEU A 61 9.14 -6.61 -16.17
C LEU A 61 9.86 -5.50 -15.40
N CYS A 62 10.82 -4.81 -16.02
CA CYS A 62 11.54 -3.71 -15.37
C CYS A 62 10.67 -2.48 -15.15
N TRP A 63 9.80 -2.13 -16.11
CA TRP A 63 9.08 -0.85 -16.08
C TRP A 63 7.70 -0.92 -15.43
N PHE A 64 7.01 -2.06 -15.53
CA PHE A 64 5.69 -2.23 -14.91
C PHE A 64 5.78 -3.00 -13.60
N VAL A 65 6.33 -4.22 -13.62
CA VAL A 65 6.29 -5.10 -12.45
C VAL A 65 7.17 -4.57 -11.31
N GLY A 66 8.40 -4.14 -11.63
CA GLY A 66 9.36 -3.64 -10.64
C GLY A 66 8.81 -2.50 -9.76
N PRO A 67 8.35 -1.38 -10.35
CA PRO A 67 7.83 -0.25 -9.59
C PRO A 67 6.60 -0.60 -8.75
N ILE A 68 5.70 -1.45 -9.26
CA ILE A 68 4.51 -1.89 -8.50
C ILE A 68 4.93 -2.60 -7.22
N LEU A 69 5.86 -3.56 -7.31
CA LEU A 69 6.35 -4.29 -6.15
C LEU A 69 7.05 -3.36 -5.15
N ILE A 70 7.86 -2.42 -5.64
CA ILE A 70 8.53 -1.43 -4.80
C ILE A 70 7.50 -0.55 -4.08
N ILE A 71 6.50 -0.01 -4.79
CA ILE A 71 5.45 0.82 -4.19
C ILE A 71 4.68 0.04 -3.13
N GLN A 72 4.34 -1.22 -3.39
CA GLN A 72 3.66 -2.07 -2.42
C GLN A 72 4.49 -2.25 -1.13
N LEU A 73 5.79 -2.53 -1.26
CA LEU A 73 6.70 -2.64 -0.12
C LEU A 73 6.83 -1.32 0.64
N LEU A 74 6.92 -0.20 -0.09
CA LEU A 74 6.96 1.12 0.52
C LEU A 74 5.68 1.36 1.34
N ILE A 75 4.49 1.17 0.77
CA ILE A 75 3.22 1.36 1.48
C ILE A 75 3.13 0.49 2.74
N GLU A 76 3.53 -0.78 2.67
CA GLU A 76 3.50 -1.68 3.84
C GLU A 76 4.36 -1.11 4.97
N TRP A 77 5.56 -0.64 4.67
CA TRP A 77 6.51 -0.18 5.69
C TRP A 77 6.25 1.24 6.17
N THR A 78 5.78 2.14 5.30
CA THR A 78 5.68 3.56 5.60
C THR A 78 4.29 3.97 6.10
N ILE A 79 3.24 3.21 5.75
CA ILE A 79 1.84 3.53 6.10
C ILE A 79 1.21 2.40 6.90
N LEU A 80 1.19 1.16 6.39
CA LEU A 80 0.40 0.10 7.02
C LEU A 80 0.99 -0.35 8.36
N ARG A 81 2.31 -0.50 8.45
CA ARG A 81 2.99 -0.88 9.69
C ARG A 81 2.74 0.11 10.84
N PRO A 82 2.96 1.44 10.69
CA PRO A 82 2.66 2.37 11.77
C PRO A 82 1.17 2.41 12.12
N ILE A 83 0.26 2.31 11.14
CA ILE A 83 -1.18 2.23 11.43
C ILE A 83 -1.52 0.98 12.26
N LYS A 84 -1.00 -0.20 11.90
CA LYS A 84 -1.19 -1.44 12.66
C LYS A 84 -0.69 -1.30 14.10
N GLU A 85 0.47 -0.65 14.28
CA GLU A 85 1.01 -0.37 15.61
C GLU A 85 0.10 0.57 16.41
N MET A 86 -0.40 1.64 15.78
CA MET A 86 -1.36 2.57 16.39
C MET A 86 -2.62 1.85 16.83
N THR A 87 -3.21 1.03 15.95
CA THR A 87 -4.41 0.24 16.27
C THR A 87 -4.18 -0.65 17.48
N LYS A 88 -3.03 -1.34 17.54
CA LYS A 88 -2.70 -2.21 18.68
C LYS A 88 -2.56 -1.43 19.99
N ARG A 89 -2.00 -0.22 19.97
CA ARG A 89 -1.91 0.63 21.17
C ARG A 89 -3.28 1.16 21.59
N LEU A 90 -4.11 1.56 20.63
CA LEU A 90 -5.48 2.03 20.89
C LEU A 90 -6.36 0.92 21.47
N GLU A 91 -6.17 -0.33 21.06
CA GLU A 91 -6.87 -1.48 21.62
C GLU A 91 -6.57 -1.63 23.11
N LYS A 92 -5.30 -1.53 23.53
CA LYS A 92 -4.92 -1.49 24.96
C LYS A 92 -5.53 -0.29 25.71
N MET A 93 -5.61 0.87 25.07
CA MET A 93 -6.28 2.03 25.67
C MET A 93 -7.76 1.79 25.90
N SER A 94 -8.43 1.05 25.00
CA SER A 94 -9.83 0.66 25.16
C SER A 94 -10.05 -0.33 26.32
N GLU A 95 -9.02 -1.11 26.65
CA GLU A 95 -9.01 -2.02 27.81
C GLU A 95 -8.68 -1.29 29.14
N GLY A 96 -8.39 0.01 29.10
CA GLY A 96 -8.16 0.86 30.27
C GLY A 96 -6.70 1.22 30.54
N ASP A 97 -5.74 0.77 29.70
CA ASP A 97 -4.35 1.23 29.78
C ASP A 97 -4.22 2.64 29.19
N LEU A 98 -4.40 3.64 30.06
CA LEU A 98 -4.23 5.05 29.74
C LEU A 98 -2.94 5.62 30.31
N ASP A 99 -2.00 4.79 30.74
CA ASP A 99 -0.70 5.25 31.25
C ASP A 99 0.35 5.23 30.14
N THR A 100 0.26 4.27 29.22
CA THR A 100 1.18 4.14 28.08
C THR A 100 0.98 5.24 27.03
N PRO A 101 2.01 6.02 26.65
CA PRO A 101 1.91 7.04 25.61
C PRO A 101 1.89 6.45 24.19
N LEU A 102 1.23 7.14 23.26
CA LEU A 102 1.21 6.78 21.83
C LEU A 102 2.44 7.36 21.11
N GLU A 103 3.64 6.93 21.49
CA GLU A 103 4.90 7.27 20.81
C GLU A 103 5.05 6.48 19.52
N ILE A 104 4.37 6.95 18.46
CA ILE A 104 4.47 6.36 17.12
C ILE A 104 4.99 7.43 16.18
N GLN A 105 6.20 7.21 15.68
CA GLN A 105 6.84 8.06 14.68
C GLN A 105 6.66 7.43 13.30
N GLY A 106 5.67 7.93 12.57
CA GLY A 106 5.47 7.63 11.18
C GLY A 106 6.47 8.37 10.29
N ARG A 107 6.76 7.80 9.11
CA ARG A 107 7.63 8.44 8.11
C ARG A 107 7.01 9.71 7.51
N TYR A 108 5.67 9.80 7.50
CA TYR A 108 4.93 10.90 6.91
C TYR A 108 4.25 11.77 7.98
N LEU A 109 4.10 13.06 7.66
CA LEU A 109 3.52 14.06 8.54
C LEU A 109 2.08 13.71 8.95
N GLU A 110 1.30 13.17 8.02
CA GLU A 110 -0.10 12.79 8.23
C GLU A 110 -0.23 11.69 9.30
N ILE A 111 0.66 10.70 9.28
CA ILE A 111 0.69 9.63 10.28
C ILE A 111 1.06 10.18 11.66
N ASN A 112 2.03 11.09 11.71
CA ASN A 112 2.43 11.75 12.96
C ASN A 112 1.29 12.61 13.54
N ARG A 113 0.59 13.39 12.70
CA ARG A 113 -0.58 14.18 13.13
C ARG A 113 -1.73 13.31 13.63
N LEU A 114 -1.92 12.13 13.04
CA LEU A 114 -2.92 11.17 13.51
C LEU A 114 -2.53 10.63 14.89
N ALA A 115 -1.25 10.25 15.09
CA ALA A 115 -0.74 9.80 16.38
C ALA A 115 -0.91 10.87 17.47
N GLU A 116 -0.58 12.12 17.16
CA GLU A 116 -0.74 13.26 18.08
C GLU A 116 -2.21 13.49 18.46
N SER A 117 -3.12 13.37 17.50
CA SER A 117 -4.56 13.51 17.75
C SER A 117 -5.08 12.42 18.69
N PHE A 118 -4.64 11.17 18.51
CA PHE A 118 -4.98 10.07 19.42
C PHE A 118 -4.35 10.22 20.80
N GLU A 119 -3.13 10.73 20.89
CA GLU A 119 -2.47 11.00 22.17
C GLU A 119 -3.23 12.05 22.98
N ARG A 120 -3.68 13.14 22.34
CA ARG A 120 -4.56 14.13 22.97
C ARG A 120 -5.86 13.52 23.48
N MET A 121 -6.46 12.61 22.71
CA MET A 121 -7.67 11.89 23.12
C MET A 121 -7.42 11.01 24.36
N ARG A 122 -6.31 10.26 24.40
CA ARG A 122 -5.91 9.44 25.56
C ARG A 122 -5.76 10.29 26.82
N LEU A 123 -5.07 11.43 26.72
CA LEU A 123 -4.86 12.34 27.85
C LEU A 123 -6.20 12.93 28.36
N SER A 124 -7.09 13.31 27.45
CA SER A 124 -8.43 13.78 27.79
C SER A 124 -9.23 12.71 28.54
N LEU A 125 -9.26 11.47 28.01
CA LEU A 125 -9.94 10.35 28.65
C LEU A 125 -9.39 10.04 30.04
N LYS A 126 -8.07 10.07 30.19
CA LYS A 126 -7.40 9.88 31.48
C LYS A 126 -7.81 10.95 32.50
N ALA A 127 -7.88 12.21 32.07
CA ALA A 127 -8.31 13.31 32.93
C ALA A 127 -9.78 13.15 33.35
N LEU A 128 -10.66 12.73 32.44
CA LEU A 128 -12.07 12.46 32.73
C LEU A 128 -12.22 11.35 33.78
N ILE A 129 -11.55 10.21 33.60
CA ILE A 129 -11.60 9.10 34.55
C ILE A 129 -11.06 9.51 35.93
N ARG A 130 -9.98 10.28 35.99
CA ARG A 130 -9.45 10.81 37.26
C ARG A 130 -10.44 11.72 37.98
N ARG A 131 -11.18 12.56 37.24
CA ARG A 131 -12.22 13.42 37.82
C ARG A 131 -13.38 12.60 38.36
N LEU A 132 -13.85 11.59 37.63
CA LEU A 132 -14.91 10.68 38.08
C LEU A 132 -14.52 9.97 39.39
N LYS A 133 -13.33 9.37 39.44
CA LYS A 133 -12.83 8.70 40.65
C LYS A 133 -12.73 9.63 41.86
N LYS A 134 -12.44 10.92 41.66
CA LYS A 134 -12.37 11.91 42.74
C LYS A 134 -13.75 12.32 43.28
N HIS A 135 -14.81 12.18 42.48
CA HIS A 135 -16.18 12.51 42.89
C HIS A 135 -16.94 11.32 43.52
N GLU A 136 -16.48 10.09 43.32
CA GLU A 136 -17.03 8.88 43.94
C GLU A 136 -16.43 8.56 45.33
N SER A 137 -15.37 9.27 45.73
CA SER A 137 -14.67 9.17 47.02
C SER A 137 -15.00 10.34 47.94
#